data_AF-A0A0F9DYY8-F1
#
_entry.id   AF-A0A0F9DYY8-F1
#
_cell.length_a   1.000
_cell.length_b   1.000
_cell.length_c   1.000
_cell.angle_alpha   90.00
_cell.angle_beta   90.00
_cell.angle_gamma   90.00
#
_symmetry.space_group_name_H-M   'P 1'
#
loop_
_entity.id
_entity.type
_entity.pdbx_description
1 polymer ?
#
loop_
_entity_poly.entity_id
_entity_poly.type
_entity_poly.pdbx_seq_one_letter_code
_entity_poly.pdbx_strand_id
1 'polypeptide(L)'
;MTTIAASIASSKLLNLKKRWKNVHLEAGLRSESLFEPFPEEISRLVSDKFSDILFAVSMESKKNLKEYEKNKKIILTGNTIVDSSLITYNKSKNKYKKNKQLIMA
;
A
#
# COMPACT_ATOMS: atom_id res chain seq x y z
N MET A 1 -7.37 11.38 -3.19
CA MET A 1 -6.90 12.78 -3.04
C MET A 1 -6.00 13.02 -1.82
N THR A 2 -6.36 12.56 -0.62
CA THR A 2 -5.53 12.78 0.59
C THR A 2 -4.13 12.16 0.48
N THR A 3 -3.97 10.99 -0.13
CA THR A 3 -2.66 10.34 -0.37
C THR A 3 -1.73 11.17 -1.24
N ILE A 4 -2.27 11.81 -2.30
CA ILE A 4 -1.53 12.73 -3.16
C ILE A 4 -1.03 13.92 -2.34
N ALA A 5 -1.94 14.59 -1.64
CA ALA A 5 -1.60 15.78 -0.85
C ALA A 5 -0.53 15.45 0.20
N ALA A 6 -0.70 14.35 0.93
CA ALA A 6 0.27 13.91 1.94
C ALA A 6 1.63 13.56 1.34
N SER A 7 1.67 12.81 0.22
CA SER A 7 2.93 12.41 -0.41
C SER A 7 3.71 13.63 -0.93
N ILE A 8 3.04 14.59 -1.57
CA ILE A 8 3.67 15.83 -2.06
C ILE A 8 4.12 16.70 -0.89
N ALA A 9 3.22 16.98 0.07
CA ALA A 9 3.48 17.85 1.21
C ALA A 9 4.66 17.39 2.06
N SER A 10 4.90 16.08 2.17
CA SER A 10 6.01 15.48 2.92
C SER A 10 7.24 15.15 2.06
N SER A 11 7.17 15.36 0.74
CA SER A 11 8.25 15.01 -0.19
C SER A 11 9.44 15.95 -0.09
N LYS A 12 10.56 15.53 -0.71
CA LYS A 12 11.77 16.36 -0.84
C LYS A 12 11.53 17.61 -1.70
N LEU A 13 10.52 17.61 -2.58
CA LEU A 13 10.19 18.76 -3.42
C LEU A 13 9.87 19.98 -2.58
N LEU A 14 9.02 19.83 -1.55
CA LEU A 14 8.63 20.92 -0.66
C LEU A 14 9.50 21.00 0.60
N ASN A 15 10.19 19.91 0.96
CA ASN A 15 11.02 19.84 2.16
C ASN A 15 12.45 19.38 1.81
N LEU A 16 13.25 20.28 1.22
CA LEU A 16 14.60 19.98 0.73
C LEU A 16 15.53 19.39 1.81
N LYS A 17 15.33 19.76 3.08
CA LYS A 17 16.14 19.31 4.24
C LYS A 17 15.47 18.20 5.06
N LYS A 18 14.44 17.53 4.54
CA LYS A 18 13.73 16.48 5.28
C LYS A 18 14.67 15.34 5.71
N ARG A 19 14.42 14.80 6.91
CA ARG A 19 15.16 13.65 7.48
C ARG A 19 14.34 12.37 7.55
N TRP A 20 13.10 12.41 7.08
CA TRP A 20 12.21 11.25 6.99
C TRP A 20 12.11 10.71 5.58
N LYS A 21 11.63 9.46 5.48
CA LYS A 21 11.34 8.78 4.22
C LYS A 21 9.84 8.61 4.05
N ASN A 22 9.36 8.95 2.87
CA ASN A 22 7.99 8.69 2.46
C ASN A 22 7.91 7.26 1.97
N VAL A 23 6.92 6.52 2.46
CA VAL A 23 6.73 5.12 2.13
C VAL A 23 5.34 4.96 1.55
N HIS A 24 5.27 4.43 0.32
CA HIS A 24 3.99 4.08 -0.29
C HIS A 24 3.73 2.59 -0.11
N LEU A 25 2.71 2.28 0.67
CA LEU A 25 2.15 0.93 0.79
C LEU A 25 1.27 0.66 -0.43
N GLU A 26 1.19 -0.59 -0.87
CA GLU A 26 0.42 -0.97 -2.06
C GLU A 26 0.87 -0.26 -3.36
N ALA A 27 2.18 -0.05 -3.50
CA ALA A 27 2.75 0.64 -4.64
C ALA A 27 2.72 -0.21 -5.92
N GLY A 28 2.60 0.44 -7.07
CA GLY A 28 2.80 -0.19 -8.38
C GLY A 28 1.57 -0.84 -9.04
N LEU A 29 0.38 -0.78 -8.44
CA LEU A 29 -0.84 -1.13 -9.17
C LEU A 29 -1.09 -0.15 -10.31
N ARG A 30 -1.49 -0.66 -11.48
CA ARG A 30 -1.77 0.12 -12.68
C ARG A 30 -3.01 -0.40 -13.39
N SER A 31 -3.84 0.51 -13.89
CA SER A 31 -4.96 0.20 -14.79
C SER A 31 -4.65 0.53 -16.25
N GLU A 32 -3.52 1.20 -16.51
CA GLU A 32 -3.14 1.72 -17.84
C GLU A 32 -4.10 2.80 -18.41
N SER A 33 -5.12 3.20 -17.64
CA SER A 33 -6.07 4.26 -17.97
C SER A 33 -6.06 5.33 -16.90
N LEU A 34 -5.64 6.55 -17.26
CA LEU A 34 -5.58 7.69 -16.32
C LEU A 34 -6.95 8.06 -15.74
N PHE A 35 -8.04 7.75 -16.46
CA PHE A 35 -9.40 8.11 -16.07
C PHE A 35 -10.22 6.91 -15.61
N GLU A 36 -9.61 5.73 -15.48
CA GLU A 36 -10.29 4.54 -15.01
C GLU A 36 -9.32 3.61 -14.25
N PRO A 37 -9.50 3.41 -12.94
CA PRO A 37 -10.43 4.11 -12.05
C PRO A 37 -10.00 5.56 -11.77
N PHE A 38 -10.96 6.49 -11.80
CA PHE A 38 -10.75 7.89 -11.47
C PHE A 38 -11.26 8.23 -10.06
N PRO A 39 -10.44 8.87 -9.20
CA PRO A 39 -9.10 9.44 -9.44
C PRO A 39 -7.93 8.55 -8.99
N GLU A 40 -8.16 7.26 -8.78
CA GLU A 40 -7.22 6.35 -8.11
C GLU A 40 -5.95 6.10 -8.92
N GLU A 41 -6.03 5.94 -10.24
CA GLU A 41 -4.83 5.69 -11.05
C GLU A 41 -3.87 6.88 -11.00
N ILE A 42 -4.40 8.10 -11.17
CA ILE A 42 -3.63 9.34 -11.00
C ILE A 42 -3.06 9.42 -9.58
N SER A 43 -3.86 9.06 -8.57
CA SER A 43 -3.41 9.07 -7.18
C SER A 43 -2.24 8.13 -6.94
N ARG A 44 -2.25 6.92 -7.52
CA ARG A 44 -1.17 5.94 -7.41
C ARG A 44 0.10 6.43 -8.10
N LEU A 45 0.00 6.92 -9.34
CA LEU A 45 1.12 7.45 -10.10
C LEU A 45 1.82 8.61 -9.38
N VAL A 46 1.04 9.57 -8.87
CA VAL A 46 1.59 10.72 -8.14
C VAL A 46 2.21 10.27 -6.81
N SER A 47 1.52 9.41 -6.05
CA SER A 47 2.04 8.94 -4.75
C SER A 47 3.32 8.12 -4.91
N ASP A 48 3.41 7.29 -5.97
CA ASP A 48 4.64 6.59 -6.34
C ASP A 48 5.74 7.59 -6.64
N LYS A 49 5.46 8.65 -7.43
CA LYS A 49 6.44 9.69 -7.80
C LYS A 49 7.02 10.42 -6.59
N PHE A 50 6.22 10.72 -5.57
CA PHE A 50 6.63 11.52 -4.40
C PHE A 50 7.07 10.71 -3.18
N SER A 51 7.09 9.38 -3.27
CA SER A 51 7.59 8.49 -2.22
C SER A 51 9.04 8.10 -2.43
N ASP A 52 9.76 7.80 -1.34
CA ASP A 52 11.16 7.37 -1.35
C ASP A 52 11.29 5.83 -1.42
N ILE A 53 10.35 5.13 -0.78
CA ILE A 53 10.29 3.67 -0.70
C ILE A 53 8.92 3.21 -1.18
N LEU A 54 8.91 2.19 -2.02
CA LEU A 54 7.71 1.64 -2.66
C LEU A 54 7.56 0.16 -2.29
N PHE A 55 6.49 -0.17 -1.59
CA PHE A 55 6.16 -1.54 -1.22
C PHE A 55 5.22 -2.15 -2.25
N ALA A 56 5.80 -2.94 -3.17
CA ALA A 56 5.06 -3.65 -4.20
C ALA A 56 4.33 -4.87 -3.61
N VAL A 57 3.10 -5.08 -4.05
CA VAL A 57 2.23 -6.17 -3.55
C VAL A 57 2.27 -7.43 -4.40
N SER A 58 2.76 -7.34 -5.63
CA SER A 58 2.97 -8.47 -6.53
C SER A 58 4.19 -8.24 -7.42
N MET A 59 4.63 -9.30 -8.12
CA MET A 59 5.68 -9.18 -9.12
C MET A 59 5.30 -8.25 -10.27
N GLU A 60 4.02 -8.23 -10.64
CA GLU A 60 3.48 -7.31 -11.64
C GLU A 60 3.55 -5.85 -11.15
N SER A 61 3.14 -5.59 -9.91
CA SER A 61 3.28 -4.25 -9.34
C SER A 61 4.73 -3.79 -9.29
N LYS A 62 5.67 -4.70 -8.96
CA LYS A 62 7.10 -4.40 -9.00
C LYS A 62 7.56 -4.06 -10.42
N LYS A 63 7.13 -4.82 -11.43
CA LYS A 63 7.43 -4.56 -12.84
C LYS A 63 6.93 -3.19 -13.29
N ASN A 64 5.74 -2.78 -12.87
CA ASN A 64 5.18 -1.46 -13.17
C ASN A 64 5.96 -0.30 -12.55
N LEU A 65 6.77 -0.58 -11.53
CA LEU A 65 7.62 0.42 -10.86
C LEU A 65 9.05 0.49 -11.44
N LYS A 66 9.34 -0.25 -12.51
CA LYS A 66 10.71 -0.35 -13.07
C LYS A 66 11.35 1.00 -13.37
N GLU A 67 10.57 2.00 -13.78
CA GLU A 67 11.06 3.37 -14.02
C GLU A 67 11.67 4.04 -12.77
N TYR A 68 11.28 3.60 -11.57
CA TYR A 68 11.73 4.17 -10.30
C TYR A 68 12.96 3.46 -9.70
N GLU A 69 13.36 2.29 -10.20
CA GLU A 69 14.41 1.44 -9.60
C GLU A 69 15.77 2.15 -9.45
N LYS A 70 16.08 3.10 -10.34
CA LYS A 70 17.35 3.85 -10.28
C LYS A 70 17.42 4.85 -9.12
N ASN A 71 16.28 5.35 -8.66
CA ASN A 71 16.22 6.49 -7.75
C ASN A 71 15.51 6.18 -6.42
N LYS A 72 14.85 5.02 -6.31
CA LYS A 72 13.99 4.67 -5.18
C LYS A 72 14.20 3.23 -4.76
N LYS A 73 13.90 2.95 -3.50
CA LYS A 73 13.91 1.59 -2.98
C LYS A 73 12.57 0.92 -3.28
N ILE A 74 12.57 -0.17 -4.04
CA ILE A 74 11.37 -0.98 -4.29
C ILE A 74 11.53 -2.32 -3.57
N ILE A 75 10.54 -2.68 -2.76
CA ILE A 75 10.54 -3.89 -1.95
C ILE A 75 9.26 -4.67 -2.25
N LEU A 76 9.40 -5.94 -2.61
CA LEU A 76 8.27 -6.85 -2.78
C LEU A 76 7.84 -7.37 -1.40
N THR A 77 6.57 -7.18 -1.05
CA THR A 77 6.05 -7.52 0.30
C THR A 77 4.81 -8.40 0.31
N GLY A 78 3.99 -8.36 -0.74
CA GLY A 78 2.61 -8.87 -0.66
C GLY A 78 1.65 -7.81 -0.12
N ASN A 79 0.34 -8.10 -0.13
CA ASN A 79 -0.67 -7.15 0.34
C ASN A 79 -1.10 -7.45 1.79
N THR A 80 -1.07 -6.42 2.64
CA THR A 80 -1.52 -6.45 4.04
C THR A 80 -2.97 -6.91 4.26
N ILE A 81 -3.80 -6.93 3.21
CA ILE A 81 -5.16 -7.45 3.27
C ILE A 81 -5.18 -8.95 3.57
N VAL A 82 -4.15 -9.70 3.17
CA VAL A 82 -4.02 -11.13 3.49
C VAL A 82 -3.79 -11.30 4.98
N ASP A 83 -2.87 -10.52 5.57
CA ASP A 83 -2.62 -10.53 7.02
C ASP A 83 -3.88 -10.16 7.80
N SER A 84 -4.57 -9.10 7.37
CA SER A 84 -5.81 -8.62 8.00
C SER A 84 -6.91 -9.69 7.96
N SER A 85 -7.04 -10.39 6.84
CA SER A 85 -8.01 -11.47 6.66
C SER A 85 -7.71 -12.66 7.58
N LEU A 86 -6.44 -13.07 7.67
CA LEU A 86 -6.01 -14.17 8.53
C LEU A 86 -6.23 -13.86 10.03
N ILE A 87 -5.88 -12.64 10.46
CA ILE A 87 -6.11 -12.18 11.84
C ILE A 87 -7.61 -12.22 12.17
N THR A 88 -8.45 -11.71 11.27
CA THR A 88 -9.91 -11.66 11.46
C THR A 88 -10.50 -13.06 11.50
N TYR A 89 -10.09 -13.95 10.60
CA TYR A 89 -10.50 -15.35 10.59
C TYR A 89 -10.20 -16.05 11.92
N ASN A 90 -8.96 -15.92 12.43
CA ASN A 90 -8.56 -16.55 13.68
C ASN A 90 -9.34 -16.01 14.90
N LYS A 91 -9.59 -14.70 14.96
CA LYS A 91 -10.43 -14.09 15.99
C LYS A 91 -11.86 -14.66 15.96
N SER A 92 -12.46 -14.72 14.77
CA SER A 92 -13.81 -15.25 14.58
C SER A 92 -13.91 -16.73 14.96
N LYS A 93 -12.93 -17.54 14.55
CA LYS A 93 -12.84 -18.97 14.89
C LYS A 93 -12.75 -19.20 16.39
N ASN A 94 -11.94 -18.41 17.10
CA ASN A 94 -11.81 -18.51 18.56
C ASN A 94 -13.09 -18.10 19.28
N LYS A 95 -13.75 -17.02 18.83
CA LYS A 95 -15.05 -16.59 19.36
C LYS A 95 -16.12 -17.67 19.17
N TYR A 96 -16.19 -18.27 17.98
CA TYR A 96 -17.11 -19.36 17.69
C TYR A 96 -16.91 -20.57 18.61
N LYS A 97 -15.65 -21.02 18.80
CA LYS A 97 -15.33 -22.13 19.72
C LYS A 97 -15.77 -21.84 21.16
N LYS A 98 -15.48 -20.63 21.67
CA LYS A 98 -15.87 -20.21 23.03
C LYS A 98 -17.39 -20.23 23.21
N ASN A 99 -18.13 -19.69 22.24
CA ASN A 99 -19.59 -19.65 22.29
C ASN A 99 -20.20 -21.06 22.23
N LYS A 100 -19.66 -21.94 21.39
CA LYS A 100 -20.13 -23.34 21.32
C LYS A 100 -19.92 -24.08 22.65
N GLN A 101 -18.79 -23.87 23.31
CA GLN A 101 -18.51 -24.47 24.61
C GLN A 101 -19.44 -23.94 25.72
N LEU A 102 -19.84 -22.66 25.65
CA LEU A 102 -20.79 -22.05 26.58
C LEU A 102 -22.22 -22.57 26.42
N ILE A 103 -22.62 -22.92 25.20
CA ILE A 103 -23.97 -23.47 24.89
C ILE A 103 -24.06 -24.96 25.25
N MET A 104 -22.92 -25.67 25.25
CA MET A 104 -22.83 -27.10 25.53
C MET A 104 -22.49 -27.43 26.99
N ALA A 105 -22.29 -26.43 27.84
CA ALA A 105 -22.09 -26.56 29.28
C ALA A 105 -23.38 -26.20 30.02
#